data_AF-A0A7C4HRT6-F1
#
_entry.id   AF-A0A7C4HRT6-F1
#
_cell.length_a   1.000
_cell.length_b   1.000
_cell.length_c   1.000
_cell.angle_alpha   90.00
_cell.angle_beta   90.00
_cell.angle_gamma   90.00
#
_symmetry.space_group_name_H-M   'P 1'
#
loop_
_entity.id
_entity.type
_entity.pdbx_description
1 polymer ?
#
loop_
_entity_poly.entity_id
_entity_poly.type
_entity_poly.pdbx_seq_one_letter_code
_entity_poly.pdbx_strand_id
1 'polypeptide(L)'
;MENIVVEIESPGKWVKTLRESEIREIMSLEGSVNFTLRIDCAAIRQLIDKIDKEVGTYTSSYNVYVTPTIRINAIVAERTVNETYTPELTIAFKTGTEKGNYISINGLNQTRNRSITETKEIAHPEVEAQRNASYLATATTAIGLAASAITYIRESSKLKPKKEGDEKVRRVAEEYKDIIAEAEKAPPETQTTIEVKSLEDLTKIAEILAKPIIKTAEPEEQTFYIIDGNIKYQYTAKAKP
;
A
#
# COMPACT_ATOMS: atom_id res chain seq x y z
N MET A 1 -52.23 -12.98 1.43
CA MET A 1 -51.15 -13.37 2.36
C MET A 1 -49.90 -13.59 1.53
N GLU A 2 -49.36 -12.53 0.92
CA GLU A 2 -48.32 -12.65 -0.12
C GLU A 2 -46.88 -12.85 0.42
N ASN A 3 -46.69 -13.05 1.73
CA ASN A 3 -45.37 -13.07 2.36
C ASN A 3 -45.29 -14.06 3.53
N ILE A 4 -45.95 -15.22 3.45
CA ILE A 4 -45.85 -16.27 4.47
C ILE A 4 -45.59 -17.60 3.77
N VAL A 5 -44.55 -18.30 4.20
CA VAL A 5 -44.29 -19.69 3.83
C VAL A 5 -44.80 -20.59 4.95
N VAL A 6 -45.56 -21.61 4.60
CA VAL A 6 -46.06 -22.61 5.56
C VAL A 6 -45.65 -23.99 5.10
N GLU A 7 -45.04 -24.76 6.01
CA GLU A 7 -44.64 -26.13 5.74
C GLU A 7 -45.23 -27.06 6.79
N ILE A 8 -45.68 -28.23 6.35
CA ILE A 8 -46.09 -29.31 7.24
C ILE A 8 -45.11 -30.45 7.08
N GLU A 9 -44.54 -30.89 8.19
CA GLU A 9 -43.63 -32.02 8.26
C GLU A 9 -44.26 -33.16 9.06
N SER A 10 -44.17 -34.36 8.48
CA SER A 10 -44.27 -35.64 9.19
C SER A 10 -42.84 -36.15 9.42
N PRO A 11 -42.31 -36.10 10.67
CA PRO A 11 -40.89 -36.32 10.92
C PRO A 11 -40.36 -37.63 10.34
N GLY A 12 -39.34 -37.53 9.50
CA GLY A 12 -38.70 -38.68 8.84
C GLY A 12 -39.53 -39.35 7.74
N LYS A 13 -40.64 -38.75 7.30
CA LYS A 13 -41.54 -39.32 6.26
C LYS A 13 -41.71 -38.38 5.09
N TRP A 14 -42.24 -37.19 5.32
CA TRP A 14 -42.52 -36.23 4.26
C TRP A 14 -42.55 -34.80 4.78
N VAL A 15 -42.28 -33.86 3.88
CA VAL A 15 -42.44 -32.42 4.09
C VAL A 15 -43.26 -31.88 2.92
N LYS A 16 -44.27 -31.04 3.21
CA LYS A 16 -45.08 -30.37 2.21
C LYS A 16 -45.10 -28.87 2.48
N THR A 17 -44.55 -28.11 1.54
CA THR A 17 -44.76 -26.66 1.46
C THR A 17 -46.16 -26.39 0.89
N LEU A 18 -46.96 -25.57 1.58
CA LEU A 18 -48.33 -25.30 1.20
C LEU A 18 -48.42 -24.20 0.14
N ARG A 19 -49.38 -24.36 -0.77
CA ARG A 19 -49.75 -23.32 -1.73
C ARG A 19 -50.61 -22.26 -1.06
N GLU A 20 -50.67 -21.06 -1.63
CA GLU A 20 -51.46 -19.96 -1.07
C GLU A 20 -52.94 -20.30 -0.86
N SER A 21 -53.54 -21.10 -1.76
CA SER A 21 -54.93 -21.54 -1.61
C SER A 21 -55.11 -22.43 -0.37
N GLU A 22 -54.19 -23.38 -0.16
CA GLU A 22 -54.18 -24.28 0.99
C GLU A 22 -53.98 -23.47 2.28
N ILE A 23 -53.04 -22.51 2.27
CA ILE A 23 -52.79 -21.61 3.42
C ILE A 23 -54.06 -20.83 3.80
N ARG A 24 -54.81 -20.30 2.83
CA ARG A 24 -56.06 -19.55 3.10
C ARG A 24 -57.19 -20.40 3.67
N GLU A 25 -57.19 -21.71 3.40
CA GLU A 25 -58.15 -22.65 3.98
C GLU A 25 -57.82 -22.99 5.42
N ILE A 26 -56.52 -23.13 5.75
CA ILE A 26 -56.08 -23.58 7.07
C ILE A 26 -55.67 -22.46 8.02
N MET A 27 -55.40 -21.26 7.51
CA MET A 27 -54.91 -20.12 8.28
C MET A 27 -55.60 -18.83 7.85
N SER A 28 -55.92 -17.99 8.84
CA SER A 28 -56.39 -16.63 8.60
C SER A 28 -55.55 -15.63 9.39
N LEU A 29 -55.13 -14.56 8.71
CA LEU A 29 -54.39 -13.46 9.30
C LEU A 29 -55.31 -12.25 9.36
N GLU A 30 -55.54 -11.73 10.57
CA GLU A 30 -56.33 -10.52 10.79
C GLU A 30 -55.45 -9.42 11.37
N GLY A 31 -55.52 -8.22 10.81
CA GLY A 31 -54.73 -7.06 11.23
C GLY A 31 -53.48 -6.80 10.37
N SER A 32 -52.81 -5.68 10.63
CA SER A 32 -51.64 -5.21 9.88
C SER A 32 -50.41 -4.98 10.76
N VAL A 33 -50.56 -4.25 11.87
CA VAL A 33 -49.49 -3.95 12.83
C VAL A 33 -49.53 -4.92 14.01
N ASN A 34 -50.70 -5.05 14.64
CA ASN A 34 -51.00 -6.13 15.58
C ASN A 34 -51.83 -7.16 14.81
N PHE A 35 -51.18 -8.23 14.38
CA PHE A 35 -51.87 -9.29 13.65
C PHE A 35 -52.19 -10.47 14.57
N THR A 36 -53.36 -11.07 14.33
CA THR A 36 -53.74 -12.35 14.92
C THR A 36 -53.70 -13.40 13.81
N LEU A 37 -52.89 -14.44 14.01
CA LEU A 37 -52.90 -15.62 13.16
C LEU A 37 -53.81 -16.68 13.80
N ARG A 38 -54.91 -17.00 13.13
CA ARG A 38 -55.76 -18.14 13.49
C ARG A 38 -55.40 -19.33 12.61
N ILE A 39 -55.39 -20.51 13.22
CA ILE A 39 -55.01 -21.76 12.57
C ILE A 39 -56.11 -22.79 12.82
N ASP A 40 -56.69 -23.31 11.74
CA ASP A 40 -57.66 -24.39 11.80
C ASP A 40 -56.93 -25.74 11.94
N CYS A 41 -56.86 -26.22 13.18
CA CYS A 41 -56.21 -27.48 13.51
C CYS A 41 -56.94 -28.69 12.90
N ALA A 42 -58.25 -28.61 12.68
CA ALA A 42 -59.03 -29.69 12.09
C ALA A 42 -58.74 -29.79 10.58
N ALA A 43 -58.69 -28.66 9.87
CA ALA A 43 -58.34 -28.62 8.46
C ALA A 43 -56.90 -29.11 8.22
N ILE A 44 -55.94 -28.73 9.07
CA ILE A 44 -54.57 -29.26 9.02
C ILE A 44 -54.56 -30.78 9.19
N ARG A 45 -55.32 -31.31 10.16
CA ARG A 45 -55.39 -32.75 10.40
C ARG A 45 -55.99 -33.51 9.22
N GLN A 46 -57.04 -32.97 8.59
CA GLN A 46 -57.63 -33.56 7.39
C GLN A 46 -56.63 -33.59 6.21
N LEU A 47 -55.86 -32.52 6.04
CA LEU A 47 -54.82 -32.45 5.01
C LEU A 47 -53.72 -33.49 5.26
N ILE A 48 -53.26 -33.62 6.50
CA ILE A 48 -52.27 -34.63 6.89
C ILE A 48 -52.80 -36.04 6.65
N ASP A 49 -54.01 -36.35 7.11
CA ASP A 49 -54.63 -37.67 6.92
C ASP A 49 -54.77 -38.03 5.43
N LYS A 50 -55.00 -37.02 4.57
CA LYS A 50 -55.04 -37.21 3.12
C LYS A 50 -53.65 -37.54 2.56
N ILE A 51 -52.63 -36.77 2.94
CA ILE A 51 -51.25 -37.00 2.49
C ILE A 51 -50.76 -38.36 2.97
N ASP A 52 -50.96 -38.69 4.25
CA ASP A 52 -50.57 -39.97 4.85
C ASP A 52 -51.21 -41.14 4.09
N LYS A 53 -52.49 -41.04 3.70
CA LYS A 53 -53.14 -42.03 2.84
C LYS A 53 -52.53 -42.10 1.43
N GLU A 54 -52.19 -40.98 0.83
CA GLU A 54 -51.58 -40.91 -0.51
C GLU A 54 -50.17 -41.51 -0.55
N VAL A 55 -49.36 -41.28 0.50
CA VAL A 55 -47.98 -41.79 0.59
C VAL A 55 -47.87 -43.14 1.32
N GLY A 56 -48.97 -43.69 1.81
CA GLY A 56 -48.99 -44.96 2.53
C GLY A 56 -48.31 -44.91 3.89
N THR A 57 -48.32 -43.75 4.56
CA THR A 57 -47.76 -43.55 5.90
C THR A 57 -48.85 -43.28 6.93
N TYR A 58 -48.47 -43.36 8.20
CA TYR A 58 -49.30 -42.92 9.32
C TYR A 58 -48.40 -42.19 10.31
N THR A 59 -48.77 -40.98 10.74
CA THR A 59 -48.03 -40.25 11.77
C THR A 59 -48.86 -39.88 12.99
N SER A 60 -48.29 -40.10 14.18
CA SER A 60 -48.82 -39.62 15.45
C SER A 60 -48.30 -38.23 15.82
N SER A 61 -47.32 -37.71 15.07
CA SER A 61 -46.81 -36.37 15.29
C SER A 61 -46.45 -35.65 14.01
N TYR A 62 -46.68 -34.35 13.99
CA TYR A 62 -46.34 -33.49 12.87
C TYR A 62 -45.95 -32.10 13.36
N ASN A 63 -45.14 -31.42 12.57
CA ASN A 63 -44.70 -30.05 12.81
C ASN A 63 -45.29 -29.15 11.72
N VAL A 64 -45.78 -27.99 12.11
CA VAL A 64 -46.20 -26.92 11.20
C VAL A 64 -45.22 -25.77 11.40
N TYR A 65 -44.50 -25.43 10.34
CA TYR A 65 -43.59 -24.30 10.28
C TYR A 65 -44.27 -23.13 9.60
N VAL A 66 -44.27 -21.98 10.26
CA VAL A 66 -44.84 -20.74 9.71
C VAL A 66 -43.74 -19.68 9.69
N THR A 67 -43.34 -19.29 8.49
CA THR A 67 -42.21 -18.38 8.27
C THR A 67 -42.70 -17.14 7.52
N PRO A 68 -43.20 -16.11 8.24
CA PRO A 68 -43.54 -14.84 7.64
C PRO A 68 -42.27 -14.10 7.17
N THR A 69 -42.40 -13.37 6.06
CA THR A 69 -41.39 -12.45 5.56
C THR A 69 -41.81 -11.03 5.91
N ILE A 70 -41.12 -10.43 6.87
CA ILE A 70 -41.38 -9.07 7.35
C ILE A 70 -40.37 -8.13 6.71
N ARG A 71 -40.85 -7.18 5.91
CA ARG A 71 -40.03 -6.09 5.35
C ARG A 71 -40.09 -4.88 6.28
N ILE A 72 -38.94 -4.48 6.78
CA ILE A 72 -38.77 -3.36 7.69
C ILE A 72 -38.22 -2.20 6.87
N ASN A 73 -39.00 -1.13 6.76
CA ASN A 73 -38.56 0.15 6.23
C ASN A 73 -38.64 1.19 7.35
N ALA A 74 -37.50 1.63 7.86
CA ALA A 74 -37.41 2.56 8.98
C ALA A 74 -36.38 3.65 8.70
N ILE A 75 -36.51 4.79 9.38
CA ILE A 75 -35.52 5.86 9.37
C ILE A 75 -34.90 5.92 10.77
N VAL A 76 -33.58 5.74 10.86
CA VAL A 76 -32.84 5.76 12.12
C VAL A 76 -31.62 6.66 11.96
N ALA A 77 -31.51 7.69 12.80
CA ALA A 77 -30.43 8.68 12.73
C ALA A 77 -30.20 9.21 11.30
N GLU A 78 -31.29 9.66 10.65
CA GLU A 78 -31.32 10.21 9.27
C GLU A 78 -30.94 9.22 8.16
N ARG A 79 -30.68 7.94 8.48
CA ARG A 79 -30.42 6.88 7.50
C ARG A 79 -31.66 6.01 7.31
N THR A 80 -31.97 5.69 6.06
CA THR A 80 -33.01 4.70 5.75
C THR A 80 -32.45 3.29 5.96
N VAL A 81 -33.13 2.52 6.81
CA VAL A 81 -32.90 1.10 7.03
C VAL A 81 -33.97 0.33 6.26
N ASN A 82 -33.54 -0.48 5.29
CA ASN A 82 -34.39 -1.43 4.58
C ASN A 82 -33.87 -2.84 4.85
N GLU A 83 -34.61 -3.59 5.66
CA GLU A 83 -34.23 -4.92 6.09
C GLU A 83 -35.37 -5.92 5.91
N THR A 84 -35.00 -7.19 5.78
CA THR A 84 -35.94 -8.30 5.81
C THR A 84 -35.69 -9.15 7.05
N TYR A 85 -36.77 -9.49 7.74
CA TYR A 85 -36.79 -10.31 8.94
C TYR A 85 -37.76 -11.49 8.74
N THR A 86 -37.25 -12.71 8.92
CA THR A 86 -37.97 -13.96 8.67
C THR A 86 -37.98 -14.82 9.94
N PRO A 87 -38.81 -14.48 10.94
CA PRO A 87 -38.94 -15.32 12.13
C PRO A 87 -39.63 -16.64 11.76
N GLU A 88 -39.36 -17.70 12.50
CA GLU A 88 -39.97 -19.02 12.28
C GLU A 88 -40.79 -19.45 13.51
N LEU A 89 -42.08 -19.65 13.33
CA LEU A 89 -42.96 -20.22 14.34
C LEU A 89 -43.10 -21.72 14.09
N THR A 90 -42.76 -22.54 15.08
CA THR A 90 -42.93 -23.99 15.01
C THR A 90 -44.06 -24.45 15.91
N ILE A 91 -45.04 -25.13 15.33
CA ILE A 91 -46.18 -25.71 16.05
C ILE A 91 -46.10 -27.22 15.91
N ALA A 92 -45.74 -27.91 16.99
CA ALA A 92 -45.68 -29.37 17.01
C ALA A 92 -46.95 -29.95 17.64
N PHE A 93 -47.59 -30.84 16.92
CA PHE A 93 -48.74 -31.61 17.39
C PHE A 93 -48.25 -33.01 17.74
N LYS A 94 -48.39 -33.40 19.00
CA LYS A 94 -47.95 -34.69 19.51
C LYS A 94 -49.15 -35.48 20.01
N THR A 95 -49.34 -36.68 19.49
CA THR A 95 -50.39 -37.62 19.94
C THR A 95 -49.78 -38.93 20.40
N GLY A 96 -50.42 -39.60 21.38
CA GLY A 96 -49.96 -40.88 21.89
C GLY A 96 -48.67 -40.81 22.73
N THR A 97 -48.40 -39.66 23.36
CA THR A 97 -47.25 -39.52 24.28
C THR A 97 -47.64 -39.93 25.70
N GLU A 98 -46.64 -40.16 26.57
CA GLU A 98 -46.86 -40.44 28.00
C GLU A 98 -47.65 -39.34 28.72
N LYS A 99 -47.58 -38.10 28.22
CA LYS A 99 -48.32 -36.94 28.75
C LYS A 99 -49.69 -36.74 28.09
N GLY A 100 -50.12 -37.68 27.25
CA GLY A 100 -51.33 -37.56 26.43
C GLY A 100 -51.08 -36.80 25.11
N ASN A 101 -52.14 -36.20 24.58
CA ASN A 101 -52.08 -35.41 23.36
C ASN A 101 -51.84 -33.93 23.71
N TYR A 102 -50.85 -33.30 23.10
CA TYR A 102 -50.54 -31.91 23.36
C TYR A 102 -50.02 -31.18 22.12
N ILE A 103 -50.12 -29.85 22.16
CA ILE A 103 -49.59 -28.94 21.16
C ILE A 103 -48.49 -28.12 21.85
N SER A 104 -47.32 -28.05 21.24
CA SER A 104 -46.23 -27.17 21.69
C SER A 104 -45.92 -26.14 20.63
N ILE A 105 -45.82 -24.88 21.04
CA ILE A 105 -45.53 -23.76 20.16
C ILE A 105 -44.18 -23.18 20.58
N ASN A 106 -43.24 -23.15 19.64
CA ASN A 106 -41.91 -22.59 19.81
C ASN A 106 -41.71 -21.40 18.86
N GLY A 107 -40.88 -20.43 19.26
CA GLY A 107 -40.60 -19.24 18.44
C GLY A 107 -41.63 -18.11 18.60
N LEU A 108 -42.40 -18.10 19.69
CA LEU A 108 -43.37 -17.03 20.00
C LEU A 108 -42.73 -15.64 20.14
N ASN A 109 -41.57 -15.57 20.78
CA ASN A 109 -40.81 -14.34 20.98
C ASN A 109 -39.46 -14.47 20.27
N GLN A 110 -39.23 -13.65 19.26
CA GLN A 110 -37.97 -13.62 18.52
C GLN A 110 -37.52 -12.18 18.35
N THR A 111 -36.23 -11.94 18.57
CA THR A 111 -35.63 -10.61 18.49
C THR A 111 -34.33 -10.71 17.71
N ARG A 112 -34.11 -9.74 16.82
CA ARG A 112 -32.87 -9.60 16.06
C ARG A 112 -32.23 -8.26 16.40
N ASN A 113 -31.10 -8.29 17.10
CA ASN A 113 -30.35 -7.09 17.47
C ASN A 113 -29.41 -6.66 16.33
N ARG A 114 -29.46 -5.38 15.97
CA ARG A 114 -28.60 -4.72 14.97
C ARG A 114 -28.10 -3.40 15.56
N SER A 115 -26.89 -2.97 15.18
CA SER A 115 -26.31 -1.69 15.57
C SER A 115 -26.04 -0.81 14.36
N ILE A 116 -26.17 0.50 14.55
CA ILE A 116 -25.78 1.52 13.56
C ILE A 116 -24.67 2.34 14.20
N THR A 117 -23.51 2.41 13.53
CA THR A 117 -22.38 3.22 13.99
C THR A 117 -22.52 4.65 13.47
N GLU A 118 -22.51 5.61 14.38
CA GLU A 118 -22.40 7.04 14.08
C GLU A 118 -20.92 7.45 14.17
N THR A 119 -20.39 8.07 13.13
CA THR A 119 -19.04 8.66 13.16
C THR A 119 -19.20 10.15 13.46
N LYS A 120 -18.68 10.60 14.60
CA LYS A 120 -18.60 12.02 14.96
C LYS A 120 -17.19 12.51 14.74
N GLU A 121 -17.04 13.55 13.92
CA GLU A 121 -15.79 14.27 13.79
C GLU A 121 -15.64 15.20 15.00
N ILE A 122 -14.64 14.94 15.84
CA ILE A 122 -14.31 15.78 16.98
C ILE A 122 -13.16 16.68 16.55
N ALA A 123 -13.45 17.97 16.33
CA ALA A 123 -12.41 18.94 16.03
C ALA A 123 -11.58 19.20 17.29
N HIS A 124 -10.25 19.02 17.17
CA HIS A 124 -9.28 19.31 18.23
C HIS A 124 -8.49 20.58 17.88
N PRO A 125 -8.95 21.77 18.29
CA PRO A 125 -8.31 23.04 17.93
C PRO A 125 -6.87 23.15 18.45
N GLU A 126 -6.52 22.45 19.54
CA GLU A 126 -5.16 22.39 20.08
C GLU A 126 -4.17 21.75 19.09
N VAL A 127 -4.63 20.74 18.34
CA VAL A 127 -3.81 20.05 17.33
C VAL A 127 -3.49 20.98 16.16
N GLU A 128 -4.41 21.88 15.79
CA GLU A 128 -4.16 22.86 14.73
C GLU A 128 -3.13 23.90 15.16
N ALA A 129 -3.22 24.40 16.39
CA ALA A 129 -2.25 25.33 16.94
C ALA A 129 -0.85 24.70 17.05
N GLN A 130 -0.77 23.46 17.54
CA GLN A 130 0.48 22.72 17.65
C GLN A 130 1.09 22.43 16.27
N ARG A 131 0.28 22.07 15.27
CA ARG A 131 0.72 21.88 13.89
C ARG A 131 1.33 23.15 13.30
N ASN A 132 0.66 24.30 13.47
CA ASN A 132 1.15 25.58 12.98
C ASN A 132 2.45 26.01 13.68
N ALA A 133 2.54 25.83 15.00
CA ALA A 133 3.76 26.09 15.76
C ALA A 133 4.92 25.20 15.29
N SER A 134 4.66 23.92 15.01
CA SER A 134 5.67 22.98 14.49
C SER A 134 6.19 23.40 13.11
N TYR A 135 5.30 23.87 12.22
CA TYR A 135 5.72 24.39 10.92
C TYR A 135 6.57 25.65 11.04
N LEU A 136 6.20 26.58 11.91
CA LEU A 136 6.98 27.80 12.15
C LEU A 136 8.37 27.48 12.70
N ALA A 137 8.45 26.56 13.68
CA ALA A 137 9.72 26.12 14.25
C ALA A 137 10.62 25.45 13.20
N THR A 138 10.04 24.60 12.35
CA THR A 138 10.78 23.91 11.27
C THR A 138 11.33 24.90 10.26
N ALA A 139 10.50 25.85 9.79
CA ALA A 139 10.93 26.88 8.85
C ALA A 139 12.06 27.74 9.43
N THR A 140 11.94 28.15 10.69
CA THR A 140 12.96 28.95 11.38
C THR A 140 14.27 28.19 11.51
N THR A 141 14.21 26.90 11.86
CA THR A 141 15.39 26.04 11.99
C THR A 141 16.09 25.84 10.65
N ALA A 142 15.33 25.63 9.57
CA ALA A 142 15.89 25.48 8.22
C ALA A 142 16.64 26.75 7.77
N ILE A 143 16.07 27.93 8.02
CA ILE A 143 16.72 29.21 7.73
C ILE A 143 18.01 29.36 8.55
N GLY A 144 17.98 29.05 9.84
CA GLY A 144 19.15 29.09 10.71
C GLY A 144 20.27 28.15 10.26
N LEU A 145 19.92 26.92 9.88
CA LEU A 145 20.87 25.94 9.34
C LEU A 145 21.50 26.43 8.02
N ALA A 146 20.70 26.97 7.11
CA ALA A 146 21.21 27.51 5.85
C ALA A 146 22.17 28.69 6.08
N ALA A 147 21.81 29.62 6.98
CA ALA A 147 22.67 30.74 7.34
C ALA A 147 24.00 30.27 7.93
N SER A 148 23.96 29.31 8.88
CA SER A 148 25.13 28.71 9.50
C SER A 148 26.05 28.01 8.49
N ALA A 149 25.47 27.24 7.57
CA ALA A 149 26.21 26.57 6.50
C ALA A 149 26.92 27.59 5.59
N ILE A 150 26.25 28.68 5.22
CA ILE A 150 26.84 29.75 4.40
C ILE A 150 28.00 30.42 5.14
N THR A 151 27.85 30.74 6.43
CA THR A 151 28.94 31.34 7.22
C THR A 151 30.15 30.40 7.32
N TYR A 152 29.92 29.11 7.57
CA TYR A 152 30.97 28.10 7.66
C TYR A 152 31.74 27.93 6.35
N ILE A 153 31.05 27.88 5.21
CA ILE A 153 31.68 27.79 3.89
C ILE A 153 32.53 29.03 3.60
N ARG A 154 32.02 30.23 3.93
CA ARG A 154 32.77 31.48 3.74
C ARG A 154 34.05 31.50 4.58
N GLU A 155 33.99 31.03 5.81
CA GLU A 155 35.14 31.04 6.73
C GLU A 155 36.18 29.97 6.38
N SER A 156 35.74 28.75 6.05
CA SER A 156 36.63 27.67 5.60
C SER A 156 37.30 27.94 4.25
N SER A 157 36.68 28.73 3.36
CA SER A 157 37.30 29.15 2.10
C SER A 157 38.52 30.06 2.27
N LYS A 158 38.62 30.78 3.40
CA LYS A 158 39.78 31.64 3.73
C LYS A 158 41.00 30.86 4.22
N LEU A 159 40.85 29.57 4.53
CA LEU A 159 41.86 28.74 5.20
C LEU A 159 42.47 27.64 4.30
N LYS A 160 42.20 27.62 2.99
CA LYS A 160 42.77 26.58 2.09
C LYS A 160 44.28 26.80 1.86
N PRO A 161 45.16 25.80 2.16
CA PRO A 161 46.59 25.87 1.86
C PRO A 161 46.87 25.62 0.37
N LYS A 162 47.93 26.25 -0.16
CA LYS A 162 48.43 26.14 -1.54
C LYS A 162 49.11 24.76 -1.73
N LYS A 163 48.75 24.01 -2.79
CA LYS A 163 49.14 22.59 -2.99
C LYS A 163 50.65 22.40 -3.33
N GLU A 164 51.34 21.48 -2.65
CA GLU A 164 52.79 21.18 -2.77
C GLU A 164 53.25 20.53 -4.09
N GLY A 165 52.35 19.90 -4.87
CA GLY A 165 52.72 19.12 -6.06
C GLY A 165 53.26 19.95 -7.24
N ASP A 166 52.77 21.17 -7.41
CA ASP A 166 53.22 22.09 -8.47
C ASP A 166 54.64 22.61 -8.23
N GLU A 167 55.07 22.67 -6.98
CA GLU A 167 56.30 23.37 -6.60
C GLU A 167 57.57 22.59 -6.97
N LYS A 168 57.50 21.25 -6.99
CA LYS A 168 58.65 20.40 -7.31
C LYS A 168 58.97 20.38 -8.80
N VAL A 169 57.94 20.29 -9.66
CA VAL A 169 58.10 20.37 -11.12
C VAL A 169 58.53 21.77 -11.54
N ARG A 170 57.96 22.81 -10.91
CA ARG A 170 58.33 24.20 -11.15
C ARG A 170 59.78 24.50 -10.77
N ARG A 171 60.26 24.01 -9.62
CA ARG A 171 61.67 24.18 -9.20
C ARG A 171 62.66 23.57 -10.19
N VAL A 172 62.41 22.34 -10.65
CA VAL A 172 63.29 21.68 -11.63
C VAL A 172 63.23 22.39 -12.99
N ALA A 173 62.05 22.81 -13.45
CA ALA A 173 61.92 23.58 -14.70
C ALA A 173 62.60 24.96 -14.63
N GLU A 174 62.64 25.60 -13.46
CA GLU A 174 63.38 26.85 -13.24
C GLU A 174 64.91 26.62 -13.22
N GLU A 175 65.39 25.52 -12.63
CA GLU A 175 66.82 25.16 -12.57
C GLU A 175 67.44 24.94 -13.96
N TYR A 176 66.69 24.35 -14.88
CA TYR A 176 67.16 24.02 -16.24
C TYR A 176 66.61 24.96 -17.33
N LYS A 177 66.15 26.16 -16.95
CA LYS A 177 65.54 27.13 -17.88
C LYS A 177 66.43 27.45 -19.10
N ASP A 178 67.75 27.45 -18.93
CA ASP A 178 68.70 27.84 -19.97
C ASP A 178 68.81 26.81 -21.12
N ILE A 179 68.38 25.56 -20.89
CA ILE A 179 68.39 24.49 -21.89
C ILE A 179 66.97 24.10 -22.36
N ILE A 180 65.94 24.74 -21.81
CA ILE A 180 64.53 24.50 -22.16
C ILE A 180 64.08 25.54 -23.20
N ALA A 181 63.73 25.08 -24.39
CA ALA A 181 63.12 25.89 -25.44
C ALA A 181 61.58 25.73 -25.41
N GLU A 182 60.85 26.84 -25.41
CA GLU A 182 59.39 26.82 -25.53
C GLU A 182 58.97 26.72 -27.00
N ALA A 183 58.10 25.77 -27.32
CA ALA A 183 57.54 25.62 -28.66
C ALA A 183 56.02 25.85 -28.65
N GLU A 184 55.54 26.63 -29.62
CA GLU A 184 54.10 26.91 -29.79
C GLU A 184 53.31 25.71 -30.32
N LYS A 185 53.97 24.73 -30.93
CA LYS A 185 53.34 23.55 -31.55
C LYS A 185 54.09 22.28 -31.21
N ALA A 186 53.35 21.18 -31.09
CA ALA A 186 53.91 19.84 -30.94
C ALA A 186 54.81 19.49 -32.14
N PRO A 187 55.88 18.70 -31.93
CA PRO A 187 56.80 18.33 -32.98
C PRO A 187 56.15 17.32 -33.94
N PRO A 188 56.62 17.20 -35.18
CA PRO A 188 56.14 16.16 -36.10
C PRO A 188 56.35 14.76 -35.52
N GLU A 189 55.47 13.82 -35.88
CA GLU A 189 55.56 12.44 -35.41
C GLU A 189 56.91 11.80 -35.81
N THR A 190 57.53 11.14 -34.84
CA THR A 190 58.80 10.41 -35.00
C THR A 190 58.51 8.91 -34.95
N GLN A 191 59.34 8.09 -35.61
CA GLN A 191 59.11 6.64 -35.71
C GLN A 191 59.25 5.91 -34.36
N THR A 192 59.96 6.49 -33.38
CA THR A 192 60.14 5.85 -32.07
C THR A 192 60.02 6.90 -30.96
N THR A 193 59.14 6.64 -29.99
CA THR A 193 58.99 7.45 -28.77
C THR A 193 59.42 6.63 -27.56
N ILE A 194 60.32 7.19 -26.74
CA ILE A 194 60.79 6.62 -25.48
C ILE A 194 60.28 7.48 -24.34
N GLU A 195 59.45 6.91 -23.47
CA GLU A 195 58.95 7.59 -22.27
C GLU A 195 59.96 7.49 -21.12
N VAL A 196 60.32 8.65 -20.58
CA VAL A 196 61.28 8.79 -19.49
C VAL A 196 60.52 9.00 -18.18
N LYS A 197 61.02 8.41 -17.08
CA LYS A 197 60.31 8.40 -15.79
C LYS A 197 60.35 9.73 -15.04
N SER A 198 61.32 10.60 -15.32
CA SER A 198 61.52 11.87 -14.61
C SER A 198 62.06 12.96 -15.55
N LEU A 199 61.82 14.24 -15.21
CA LEU A 199 62.41 15.38 -15.91
C LEU A 199 63.94 15.42 -15.76
N GLU A 200 64.47 14.96 -14.62
CA GLU A 200 65.91 14.89 -14.35
C GLU A 200 66.63 13.92 -15.30
N ASP A 201 66.04 12.76 -15.55
CA ASP A 201 66.58 11.79 -16.50
C ASP A 201 66.55 12.35 -17.93
N LEU A 202 65.51 13.12 -18.28
CA LEU A 202 65.42 13.80 -19.56
C LEU A 202 66.54 14.85 -19.70
N THR A 203 66.85 15.60 -18.65
CA THR A 203 67.97 16.55 -18.62
C THR A 203 69.32 15.89 -18.86
N LYS A 204 69.61 14.76 -18.20
CA LYS A 204 70.87 14.03 -18.40
C LYS A 204 71.04 13.59 -19.86
N ILE A 205 69.95 13.19 -20.50
CA ILE A 205 69.94 12.83 -21.92
C ILE A 205 70.20 14.07 -22.79
N ALA A 206 69.58 15.21 -22.48
CA ALA A 206 69.78 16.47 -23.20
C ALA A 206 71.24 16.92 -23.18
N GLU A 207 71.89 16.84 -22.02
CA GLU A 207 73.31 17.19 -21.85
C GLU A 207 74.23 16.27 -22.66
N ILE A 208 74.00 14.94 -22.62
CA ILE A 208 74.80 13.97 -23.37
C ILE A 208 74.65 14.17 -24.89
N LEU A 209 73.42 14.43 -25.35
CA LEU A 209 73.13 14.65 -26.77
C LEU A 209 73.51 16.05 -27.25
N ALA A 210 73.83 16.97 -26.33
CA ALA A 210 74.00 18.40 -26.60
C ALA A 210 72.81 19.01 -27.36
N LYS A 211 71.58 18.62 -26.98
CA LYS A 211 70.32 19.08 -27.61
C LYS A 211 69.41 19.74 -26.59
N PRO A 212 68.67 20.80 -26.98
CA PRO A 212 67.74 21.46 -26.07
C PRO A 212 66.53 20.57 -25.74
N ILE A 213 65.97 20.77 -24.56
CA ILE A 213 64.68 20.18 -24.16
C ILE A 213 63.58 21.11 -24.66
N ILE A 214 62.63 20.58 -25.42
CA ILE A 214 61.52 21.36 -25.93
C ILE A 214 60.31 21.15 -25.02
N LYS A 215 59.68 22.25 -24.60
CA LYS A 215 58.46 22.25 -23.80
C LYS A 215 57.28 22.70 -24.65
N THR A 216 56.20 21.91 -24.63
CA THR A 216 54.90 22.31 -25.18
C THR A 216 53.92 22.49 -24.03
N ALA A 217 53.30 23.67 -23.98
CA ALA A 217 52.28 24.00 -22.98
C ALA A 217 50.90 23.66 -23.54
N GLU A 218 50.37 22.48 -23.19
CA GLU A 218 48.94 22.23 -23.29
C GLU A 218 48.26 22.60 -21.96
N PRO A 219 46.98 23.03 -21.96
CA PRO A 219 46.31 23.58 -20.77
C PRO A 219 46.22 22.63 -19.57
N GLU A 220 46.31 21.30 -19.79
CA GLU A 220 46.10 20.28 -18.77
C GLU A 220 47.32 19.38 -18.51
N GLU A 221 48.27 19.29 -19.45
CA GLU A 221 49.48 18.48 -19.31
C GLU A 221 50.72 19.24 -19.84
N GLN A 222 51.80 19.27 -19.05
CA GLN A 222 53.08 19.81 -19.50
C GLN A 222 53.95 18.67 -20.03
N THR A 223 54.24 18.70 -21.33
CA THR A 223 55.10 17.69 -21.98
C THR A 223 56.45 18.30 -22.34
N PHE A 224 57.51 17.60 -21.94
CA PHE A 224 58.90 17.92 -22.23
C PHE A 224 59.49 16.84 -23.13
N TYR A 225 60.21 17.21 -24.18
CA TYR A 225 60.79 16.24 -25.10
C TYR A 225 62.12 16.66 -25.75
N ILE A 226 62.88 15.67 -26.23
CA ILE A 226 64.13 15.86 -26.99
C ILE A 226 64.00 15.09 -28.31
N ILE A 227 64.42 15.72 -29.42
CA ILE A 227 64.39 15.10 -30.76
C ILE A 227 65.80 14.69 -31.17
N ASP A 228 66.03 13.38 -31.31
CA ASP A 228 67.26 12.83 -31.84
C ASP A 228 67.04 11.98 -33.09
N GLY A 229 67.14 12.63 -34.26
CA GLY A 229 66.84 11.99 -35.54
C GLY A 229 65.39 11.50 -35.57
N ASN A 230 65.22 10.18 -35.56
CA ASN A 230 63.91 9.52 -35.58
C ASN A 230 63.42 9.06 -34.19
N ILE A 231 64.13 9.41 -33.12
CA ILE A 231 63.81 9.06 -31.73
C ILE A 231 63.37 10.30 -30.96
N LYS A 232 62.22 10.22 -30.27
CA LYS A 232 61.72 11.24 -29.34
C LYS A 232 61.78 10.71 -27.91
N TYR A 233 62.54 11.37 -27.03
CA TYR A 233 62.48 11.13 -25.59
C TYR A 233 61.44 12.07 -24.97
N GLN A 234 60.48 11.58 -24.19
CA GLN A 234 59.43 12.43 -23.60
C GLN A 234 59.18 12.18 -22.10
N TYR A 235 58.86 13.24 -21.37
CA TYR A 235 58.33 13.22 -20.00
C TYR A 235 57.06 14.07 -19.93
N THR A 236 55.98 13.48 -19.41
CA THR A 236 54.69 14.17 -19.25
C THR A 236 54.39 14.36 -17.76
N ALA A 237 54.33 15.63 -17.33
CA ALA A 237 53.87 16.00 -16.01
C ALA A 237 52.35 16.16 -16.05
N LYS A 238 51.62 15.21 -15.44
CA LYS A 238 50.17 15.30 -15.29
C LYS A 238 49.82 16.19 -14.11
N ALA A 239 49.07 17.26 -14.36
CA ALA A 239 48.36 17.97 -13.29
C ALA A 239 47.25 17.04 -12.80
N LYS A 240 47.43 16.39 -11.64
CA LYS A 240 46.39 15.51 -11.10
C LYS A 240 45.22 16.37 -10.60
N PRO A 241 43.96 16.04 -10.95
CA PRO A 241 42.78 16.85 -10.58
C PRO A 241 42.67 17.08 -9.06
#